data_AF-W6T8K1-F1
#
_entry.id   AF-W6T8K1-F1
#
_cell.length_a   1.000
_cell.length_b   1.000
_cell.length_c   1.000
_cell.angle_alpha   90.00
_cell.angle_beta   90.00
_cell.angle_gamma   90.00
#
_symmetry.space_group_name_H-M   'P 1'
#
loop_
_entity.id
_entity.type
_entity.pdbx_description
1 polymer ?
#
loop_
_entity_poly.entity_id
_entity_poly.type
_entity_poly.pdbx_seq_one_letter_code
_entity_poly.pdbx_strand_id
1 'polypeptide(L)'
;MVREAKGPKEGDFITIKSYKHDGSLHRTWRDTMVLKTSENVLIGCNDHTLVTEDDGRRWVTREPAIVYFHKHYWFNIVAMIRDNGVSYYCNLASPYVLDKEALKYIDYDLDVKVFPDGERRLLDVDEYEEHGAQWQYPADTDRILKANVKVLVDWIKHKKGPFSQEYIDIWYSRYQELSRRQ
;
A
#
# COMPACT_ATOMS: atom_id res chain seq x y z
N MET A 1 -4.80 -28.99 -16.45
CA MET A 1 -5.48 -27.68 -16.37
C MET A 1 -5.27 -27.14 -14.97
N VAL A 2 -4.36 -26.18 -14.80
CA VAL A 2 -4.16 -25.51 -13.51
C VAL A 2 -5.38 -24.62 -13.31
N ARG A 3 -6.20 -24.90 -12.28
CA ARG A 3 -7.24 -23.96 -11.87
C ARG A 3 -6.54 -22.69 -11.45
N GLU A 4 -6.70 -21.60 -12.21
CA GLU A 4 -6.38 -20.28 -11.70
C GLU A 4 -7.12 -20.11 -10.38
N ALA A 5 -6.38 -19.93 -9.28
CA ALA A 5 -6.98 -19.54 -8.04
C ALA A 5 -7.63 -18.18 -8.28
N LYS A 6 -8.97 -18.15 -8.36
CA LYS A 6 -9.71 -16.88 -8.40
C LYS A 6 -9.28 -16.09 -7.18
N GLY A 7 -8.63 -14.95 -7.40
CA GLY A 7 -8.24 -14.02 -6.34
C GLY A 7 -9.47 -13.56 -5.52
N PRO A 8 -9.24 -12.83 -4.42
CA PRO A 8 -10.30 -12.34 -3.57
C PRO A 8 -11.28 -11.51 -4.40
N LYS A 9 -12.55 -11.71 -4.12
CA LYS A 9 -13.64 -10.98 -4.77
C LYS A 9 -13.88 -9.69 -4.02
N GLU A 10 -14.60 -8.82 -4.69
CA GLU A 10 -15.11 -7.62 -4.07
C GLU A 10 -15.99 -7.93 -2.85
N GLY A 11 -15.75 -7.22 -1.76
CA GLY A 11 -16.38 -7.42 -0.45
C GLY A 11 -15.70 -8.48 0.42
N ASP A 12 -14.79 -9.30 -0.12
CA ASP A 12 -13.97 -10.20 0.69
C ASP A 12 -12.98 -9.39 1.53
N PHE A 13 -12.64 -9.91 2.71
CA PHE A 13 -11.60 -9.35 3.56
C PHE A 13 -10.30 -10.13 3.40
N ILE A 14 -9.19 -9.41 3.31
CA ILE A 14 -7.85 -9.97 3.24
C ILE A 14 -6.95 -9.43 4.34
N THR A 15 -5.90 -10.18 4.65
CA THR A 15 -4.77 -9.69 5.45
C THR A 15 -3.70 -9.14 4.53
N ILE A 16 -3.09 -8.03 4.91
CA ILE A 16 -1.88 -7.49 4.27
C ILE A 16 -0.70 -7.69 5.22
N LYS A 17 0.43 -8.17 4.68
CA LYS A 17 1.69 -8.33 5.42
C LYS A 17 2.82 -7.62 4.68
N SER A 18 3.56 -6.80 5.41
CA SER A 18 4.84 -6.25 4.96
C SER A 18 5.97 -7.04 5.59
N TYR A 19 7.04 -7.22 4.83
CA TYR A 19 8.27 -7.86 5.25
C TYR A 19 9.43 -6.90 5.00
N LYS A 20 10.56 -7.07 5.69
CA LYS A 20 11.81 -6.42 5.31
C LYS A 20 12.62 -7.31 4.37
N HIS A 21 13.71 -6.78 3.82
CA HIS A 21 14.49 -7.46 2.79
C HIS A 21 15.06 -8.81 3.24
N ASP A 22 15.39 -8.95 4.52
CA ASP A 22 15.87 -10.20 5.11
C ASP A 22 14.78 -11.26 5.32
N GLY A 23 13.53 -10.94 4.96
CA GLY A 23 12.37 -11.83 5.08
C GLY A 23 11.71 -11.79 6.47
N SER A 24 12.16 -10.94 7.38
CA SER A 24 11.48 -10.72 8.65
C SER A 24 10.11 -10.05 8.44
N LEU A 25 9.13 -10.44 9.24
CA LEU A 25 7.80 -9.82 9.21
C LEU A 25 7.89 -8.44 9.85
N HIS A 26 7.46 -7.40 9.13
CA HIS A 26 7.49 -6.03 9.61
C HIS A 26 6.15 -5.61 10.23
N ARG A 27 5.05 -5.78 9.49
CA ARG A 27 3.73 -5.34 9.95
C ARG A 27 2.61 -6.12 9.29
N THR A 28 1.55 -6.39 10.04
CA THR A 28 0.33 -7.04 9.55
C THR A 28 -0.87 -6.12 9.74
N TRP A 29 -1.66 -5.91 8.68
CA TRP A 29 -2.96 -5.26 8.70
C TRP A 29 -4.05 -6.30 8.48
N ARG A 30 -5.01 -6.39 9.39
CA ARG A 30 -6.14 -7.33 9.29
C ARG A 30 -7.38 -6.65 8.74
N ASP A 31 -8.20 -7.43 8.06
CA ASP A 31 -9.55 -7.02 7.63
C ASP A 31 -9.54 -5.83 6.66
N THR A 32 -8.65 -5.87 5.65
CA THR A 32 -8.75 -4.99 4.48
C THR A 32 -9.86 -5.49 3.57
N MET A 33 -10.89 -4.68 3.34
CA MET A 33 -11.96 -5.03 2.40
C MET A 33 -11.45 -4.84 0.96
N VAL A 34 -11.59 -5.86 0.12
CA VAL A 34 -11.26 -5.78 -1.31
C VAL A 34 -12.37 -5.05 -2.05
N LEU A 35 -12.01 -4.00 -2.77
CA LEU A 35 -12.90 -3.23 -3.63
C LEU A 35 -12.75 -3.62 -5.11
N LYS A 36 -11.54 -4.02 -5.50
CA LYS A 36 -11.27 -4.51 -6.86
C LYS A 36 -10.05 -5.42 -6.88
N THR A 37 -10.20 -6.52 -7.61
CA THR A 37 -9.09 -7.37 -8.04
C THR A 37 -9.09 -7.44 -9.56
N SER A 38 -7.92 -7.25 -10.16
CA SER A 38 -7.68 -7.44 -11.60
C SER A 38 -6.37 -8.19 -11.81
N GLU A 39 -5.94 -8.35 -13.06
CA GLU A 39 -4.68 -9.02 -13.38
C GLU A 39 -3.49 -8.37 -12.65
N ASN A 40 -3.41 -7.04 -12.65
CA ASN A 40 -2.24 -6.30 -12.15
C ASN A 40 -2.50 -5.41 -10.93
N VAL A 41 -3.77 -5.12 -10.61
CA VAL A 41 -4.14 -4.18 -9.56
C VAL A 41 -4.98 -4.88 -8.49
N LEU A 42 -4.70 -4.58 -7.22
CA LEU A 42 -5.63 -4.75 -6.12
C LEU A 42 -5.91 -3.40 -5.46
N ILE A 43 -7.20 -3.12 -5.24
CA ILE A 43 -7.68 -1.94 -4.52
C ILE A 43 -8.46 -2.43 -3.32
N GLY A 44 -8.13 -1.92 -2.14
CA GLY A 44 -8.83 -2.22 -0.90
C GLY A 44 -9.18 -0.97 -0.10
N CYS A 45 -9.93 -1.18 0.97
CA CYS A 45 -10.20 -0.17 1.98
C CYS A 45 -9.82 -0.73 3.35
N ASN A 46 -9.00 0.00 4.09
CA ASN A 46 -8.80 -0.18 5.52
C ASN A 46 -9.71 0.79 6.24
N ASP A 47 -10.54 0.31 7.15
CA ASP A 47 -11.35 1.15 8.02
C ASP A 47 -11.38 0.51 9.41
N HIS A 48 -10.87 1.22 10.42
CA HIS A 48 -10.66 0.68 11.76
C HIS A 48 -9.92 -0.68 11.75
N THR A 49 -8.92 -0.79 10.87
CA THR A 49 -8.10 -1.99 10.67
C THR A 49 -7.12 -2.18 11.83
N LEU A 50 -7.06 -3.40 12.36
CA LEU A 50 -6.06 -3.77 13.36
C LEU A 50 -4.70 -3.99 12.72
N VAL A 51 -3.72 -3.26 13.24
CA VAL A 51 -2.31 -3.33 12.87
C VAL A 51 -1.53 -4.05 13.98
N THR A 52 -0.66 -4.97 13.59
CA THR A 52 0.32 -5.63 14.48
C THR A 52 1.72 -5.36 13.95
N GLU A 53 2.55 -4.73 14.76
CA GLU A 53 3.96 -4.48 14.49
C GLU A 53 4.79 -5.76 14.70
N ASP A 54 6.03 -5.75 14.21
CA ASP A 54 7.03 -6.82 14.37
C ASP A 54 7.35 -7.14 15.83
N ASP A 55 7.39 -6.12 16.69
CA ASP A 55 7.56 -6.26 18.15
C ASP A 55 6.31 -6.73 18.90
N GLY A 56 5.21 -6.99 18.17
CA GLY A 56 3.94 -7.48 18.71
C GLY A 56 3.01 -6.40 19.25
N ARG A 57 3.40 -5.11 19.24
CA ARG A 57 2.48 -4.01 19.54
C ARG A 57 1.29 -4.02 18.58
N ARG A 58 0.13 -3.61 19.10
CA ARG A 58 -1.13 -3.59 18.36
C ARG A 58 -1.83 -2.26 18.51
N TRP A 59 -2.33 -1.74 17.39
CA TRP A 59 -3.12 -0.51 17.35
C TRP A 59 -4.11 -0.57 16.19
N VAL A 60 -5.11 0.31 16.21
CA VAL A 60 -6.18 0.33 15.21
C VAL A 60 -6.10 1.63 14.43
N THR A 61 -6.20 1.56 13.11
CA THR A 61 -6.27 2.76 12.26
C THR A 61 -7.52 3.57 12.61
N ARG A 62 -7.45 4.89 12.55
CA ARG A 62 -8.61 5.75 12.90
C ARG A 62 -9.47 6.09 11.70
N GLU A 63 -8.82 6.45 10.61
CA GLU A 63 -9.47 6.97 9.41
C GLU A 63 -9.56 5.88 8.35
N PRO A 64 -10.63 5.90 7.53
CA PRO A 64 -10.70 5.05 6.36
C PRO A 64 -9.59 5.42 5.36
N ALA A 65 -8.99 4.40 4.75
CA ALA A 65 -7.92 4.58 3.79
C ALA A 65 -8.08 3.64 2.60
N ILE A 66 -8.04 4.20 1.40
CA ILE A 66 -7.96 3.41 0.16
C ILE A 66 -6.51 2.95 0.00
N VAL A 67 -6.32 1.64 -0.14
CA VAL A 67 -5.02 1.03 -0.39
C VAL A 67 -4.93 0.57 -1.85
N TYR A 68 -3.82 0.87 -2.49
CA TYR A 68 -3.55 0.55 -3.89
C TYR A 68 -2.25 -0.24 -4.03
N PHE A 69 -2.36 -1.40 -4.69
CA PHE A 69 -1.24 -2.28 -5.00
C PHE A 69 -1.19 -2.59 -6.49
N HIS A 70 0.02 -2.67 -7.04
CA HIS A 70 0.26 -3.00 -8.44
C HIS A 70 1.36 -4.06 -8.61
N LYS A 71 1.23 -4.96 -9.59
CA LYS A 71 2.21 -6.02 -9.87
C LYS A 71 3.47 -5.55 -10.62
N HIS A 72 3.48 -4.32 -11.12
CA HIS A 72 4.61 -3.79 -11.92
C HIS A 72 5.26 -2.54 -11.33
N TYR A 73 4.63 -1.91 -10.34
CA TYR A 73 5.21 -0.75 -9.67
C TYR A 73 5.85 -1.17 -8.37
N TRP A 74 7.00 -0.57 -8.06
CA TRP A 74 7.69 -0.78 -6.80
C TRP A 74 7.27 0.25 -5.76
N PHE A 75 5.95 0.43 -5.64
CA PHE A 75 5.34 1.16 -4.56
C PHE A 75 3.91 0.70 -4.33
N ASN A 76 3.43 0.87 -3.11
CA ASN A 76 2.00 0.86 -2.79
C ASN A 76 1.58 2.22 -2.24
N ILE A 77 0.29 2.54 -2.36
CA ILE A 77 -0.24 3.86 -1.97
C ILE A 77 -1.36 3.65 -0.97
N VAL A 78 -1.31 4.38 0.14
CA VAL A 78 -2.35 4.48 1.17
C VAL A 78 -2.89 5.90 1.15
N ALA A 79 -4.11 6.07 0.66
CA ALA A 79 -4.83 7.34 0.61
C ALA A 79 -5.78 7.44 1.80
N MET A 80 -5.35 8.12 2.86
CA MET A 80 -6.11 8.33 4.10
C MET A 80 -7.11 9.47 3.90
N ILE A 81 -8.39 9.17 4.07
CA ILE A 81 -9.48 10.12 3.88
C ILE A 81 -9.77 10.81 5.21
N ARG A 82 -9.72 12.14 5.23
CA ARG A 82 -9.96 12.97 6.41
C ARG A 82 -10.84 14.17 6.06
N ASP A 83 -11.42 14.80 7.08
CA ASP A 83 -12.26 16.00 6.92
C ASP A 83 -11.52 17.18 6.24
N ASN A 84 -10.21 17.29 6.47
CA ASN A 84 -9.39 18.35 5.89
C ASN A 84 -8.75 17.97 4.54
N GLY A 85 -9.16 16.85 3.94
CA GLY A 85 -8.68 16.35 2.66
C GLY A 85 -7.84 15.09 2.77
N VAL A 86 -7.48 14.53 1.60
CA VAL A 86 -6.79 13.24 1.52
C VAL A 86 -5.29 13.43 1.76
N SER A 87 -4.74 12.64 2.68
CA SER A 87 -3.30 12.51 2.88
C SER A 87 -2.82 11.19 2.28
N TYR A 88 -1.67 11.20 1.63
CA TYR A 88 -1.12 10.01 0.99
C TYR A 88 0.16 9.57 1.69
N TYR A 89 0.27 8.27 1.88
CA TYR A 89 1.52 7.60 2.22
C TYR A 89 1.86 6.64 1.09
N CYS A 90 3.07 6.73 0.56
CA CYS A 90 3.51 5.93 -0.57
C CYS A 90 4.76 5.16 -0.15
N ASN A 91 4.61 3.85 0.03
CA ASN A 91 5.71 2.99 0.42
C ASN A 91 6.47 2.57 -0.83
N LEU A 92 7.77 2.86 -0.92
CA LEU A 92 8.61 2.20 -1.91
C LEU A 92 8.80 0.76 -1.46
N ALA A 93 8.26 -0.16 -2.24
CA ALA A 93 8.04 -1.54 -1.84
C ALA A 93 8.16 -2.46 -3.05
N SER A 94 8.43 -3.75 -2.84
CA SER A 94 8.33 -4.70 -3.94
C SER A 94 6.90 -4.74 -4.50
N PRO A 95 6.71 -5.16 -5.76
CA PRO A 95 5.40 -5.57 -6.24
C PRO A 95 4.80 -6.62 -5.31
N TYR A 96 3.48 -6.56 -5.13
CA TYR A 96 2.81 -7.47 -4.22
C TYR A 96 2.74 -8.88 -4.80
N VAL A 97 2.75 -9.86 -3.91
CA VAL A 97 2.31 -11.24 -4.18
C VAL A 97 1.06 -11.51 -3.36
N LEU A 98 0.21 -12.41 -3.85
CA LEU A 98 -1.05 -12.76 -3.20
C LEU A 98 -1.21 -14.27 -3.19
N ASP A 99 -1.37 -14.84 -2.01
CA ASP A 99 -1.69 -16.24 -1.82
C ASP A 99 -2.94 -16.39 -0.93
N LYS A 100 -3.21 -17.61 -0.44
CA LYS A 100 -4.39 -17.88 0.39
C LYS A 100 -4.33 -17.24 1.79
N GLU A 101 -3.15 -16.84 2.23
CA GLU A 101 -2.91 -16.31 3.57
C GLU A 101 -3.02 -14.79 3.59
N ALA A 102 -2.34 -14.11 2.66
CA ALA A 102 -2.26 -12.66 2.66
C ALA A 102 -1.82 -12.08 1.31
N LEU A 103 -2.07 -10.79 1.14
CA LEU A 103 -1.28 -9.94 0.26
C LEU A 103 0.06 -9.64 0.96
N LYS A 104 1.18 -9.85 0.27
CA LYS A 104 2.52 -9.74 0.83
C LYS A 104 3.40 -8.85 -0.04
N TYR A 105 4.25 -8.04 0.57
CA TYR A 105 5.27 -7.24 -0.12
C TYR A 105 6.48 -7.02 0.78
N ILE A 106 7.62 -6.67 0.19
CA ILE A 106 8.81 -6.21 0.89
C ILE A 106 8.78 -4.68 0.95
N ASP A 107 8.89 -4.15 2.15
CA ASP A 107 9.03 -2.73 2.45
C ASP A 107 10.51 -2.36 2.42
N TYR A 108 10.85 -1.27 1.72
CA TYR A 108 12.23 -0.78 1.57
C TYR A 108 12.44 0.55 2.27
N ASP A 109 11.66 0.86 3.31
CA ASP A 109 11.86 2.00 4.22
C ASP A 109 11.64 3.40 3.60
N LEU A 110 11.92 3.59 2.31
CA LEU A 110 11.84 4.87 1.66
C LEU A 110 10.38 5.24 1.36
N ASP A 111 9.91 6.34 1.95
CA ASP A 111 8.50 6.71 1.87
C ASP A 111 8.28 8.12 1.32
N VAL A 112 7.20 8.31 0.57
CA VAL A 112 6.74 9.65 0.15
C VAL A 112 5.40 9.95 0.79
N LYS A 113 5.37 11.02 1.60
CA LYS A 113 4.15 11.56 2.18
C LYS A 113 3.67 12.78 1.40
N VAL A 114 2.38 12.81 1.07
CA VAL A 114 1.71 13.96 0.46
C VAL A 114 0.62 14.45 1.40
N PHE A 115 0.69 15.72 1.77
CA PHE A 115 -0.28 16.38 2.65
C PHE A 115 -1.48 16.92 1.85
N PRO A 116 -2.62 17.19 2.50
CA PRO A 116 -3.83 17.68 1.80
C PRO A 116 -3.62 18.99 1.03
N ASP A 117 -2.70 19.84 1.47
CA ASP A 117 -2.32 21.08 0.79
C ASP A 117 -1.37 20.86 -0.41
N GLY A 118 -0.94 19.62 -0.64
CA GLY A 118 -0.04 19.22 -1.71
C GLY A 118 1.45 19.28 -1.34
N GLU A 119 1.80 19.67 -0.10
CA GLU A 119 3.17 19.54 0.40
C GLU A 119 3.62 18.07 0.30
N ARG A 120 4.89 17.86 -0.07
CA ARG A 120 5.47 16.52 -0.24
C ARG A 120 6.71 16.40 0.62
N ARG A 121 6.84 15.28 1.34
CA ARG A 121 8.04 14.95 2.10
C ARG A 121 8.53 13.56 1.76
N LEU A 122 9.82 13.46 1.56
CA LEU A 122 10.54 12.20 1.56
C LEU A 122 10.84 11.86 3.03
N LEU A 123 10.53 10.64 3.44
CA LEU A 123 10.70 10.17 4.80
C LEU A 123 11.67 8.96 4.81
N ASP A 124 12.25 8.72 5.98
CA ASP A 124 12.96 7.48 6.32
C ASP A 124 14.13 7.14 5.37
N VAL A 125 14.77 8.18 4.82
CA VAL A 125 15.97 8.09 3.99
C VAL A 125 17.14 7.45 4.75
N ASP A 126 17.31 7.84 6.01
CA ASP A 126 18.38 7.31 6.86
C ASP A 126 18.16 5.81 7.12
N GLU A 127 16.92 5.39 7.41
CA GLU A 127 16.56 3.98 7.60
C GLU A 127 16.80 3.16 6.31
N TYR A 128 16.44 3.70 5.14
CA TYR A 128 16.75 3.09 3.85
C TYR A 128 18.25 2.87 3.63
N GLU A 129 19.08 3.88 3.95
CA GLU A 129 20.53 3.79 3.80
C GLU A 129 21.15 2.77 4.78
N GLU A 130 20.71 2.80 6.04
CA GLU A 130 21.15 1.88 7.10
C GLU A 130 20.77 0.42 6.78
N HIS A 131 19.50 0.17 6.50
CA HIS A 131 19.00 -1.15 6.13
C HIS A 131 19.57 -1.65 4.80
N GLY A 132 19.77 -0.74 3.84
CA GLY A 132 20.43 -1.06 2.58
C GLY A 132 21.86 -1.54 2.76
N ALA A 133 22.61 -0.93 3.68
CA ALA A 133 23.95 -1.39 4.06
C ALA A 133 23.90 -2.70 4.86
N GLN A 134 23.00 -2.80 5.84
CA GLN A 134 22.87 -3.96 6.73
C GLN A 134 22.49 -5.24 5.97
N TRP A 135 21.47 -5.17 5.09
CA TRP A 135 20.95 -6.30 4.34
C TRP A 135 21.53 -6.39 2.92
N GLN A 136 22.48 -5.53 2.59
CA GLN A 136 23.21 -5.54 1.32
C GLN A 136 22.26 -5.51 0.12
N TYR A 137 21.40 -4.49 0.05
CA TYR A 137 20.44 -4.36 -1.05
C TYR A 137 21.16 -4.51 -2.40
N PRO A 138 20.69 -5.42 -3.27
CA PRO A 138 21.27 -5.57 -4.59
C PRO A 138 21.26 -4.24 -5.34
N ALA A 139 22.33 -3.95 -6.10
CA ALA A 139 22.42 -2.72 -6.87
C ALA A 139 21.23 -2.52 -7.83
N ASP A 140 20.68 -3.62 -8.36
CA ASP A 140 19.48 -3.59 -9.18
C ASP A 140 18.24 -3.16 -8.38
N THR A 141 18.09 -3.60 -7.13
CA THR A 141 17.00 -3.18 -6.24
C THR A 141 17.06 -1.68 -6.00
N ASP A 142 18.21 -1.14 -5.59
CA ASP A 142 18.40 0.30 -5.39
C ASP A 142 18.08 1.11 -6.67
N ARG A 143 18.57 0.62 -7.82
CA ARG A 143 18.27 1.25 -9.12
C ARG A 143 16.78 1.24 -9.44
N ILE A 144 16.08 0.14 -9.17
CA ILE A 144 14.64 0.00 -9.42
C ILE A 144 13.85 0.94 -8.50
N LEU A 145 14.19 1.01 -7.21
CA LEU A 145 13.54 1.89 -6.24
C LEU A 145 13.70 3.36 -6.68
N LYS A 146 14.93 3.80 -6.97
CA LYS A 146 15.20 5.16 -7.48
C LYS A 146 14.46 5.48 -8.78
N ALA A 147 14.30 4.51 -9.67
CA ALA A 147 13.50 4.68 -10.88
C ALA A 147 12.00 4.82 -10.57
N ASN A 148 11.48 4.02 -9.64
CA ASN A 148 10.07 4.06 -9.24
C ASN A 148 9.72 5.31 -8.43
N VAL A 149 10.66 5.90 -7.67
CA VAL A 149 10.48 7.23 -7.07
C VAL A 149 10.14 8.26 -8.15
N LYS A 150 10.82 8.24 -9.31
CA LYS A 150 10.53 9.16 -10.41
C LYS A 150 9.13 8.95 -10.99
N VAL A 151 8.71 7.68 -11.13
CA VAL A 151 7.36 7.33 -11.58
C VAL A 151 6.31 7.81 -10.58
N LEU A 152 6.55 7.60 -9.29
CA LEU A 152 5.66 8.03 -8.22
C LEU A 152 5.52 9.56 -8.17
N VAL A 153 6.63 10.30 -8.27
CA VAL A 153 6.62 11.77 -8.35
C VAL A 153 5.82 12.27 -9.55
N ASP A 154 5.93 11.59 -10.71
CA ASP A 154 5.13 11.89 -11.89
C ASP A 154 3.63 11.64 -11.67
N TRP A 155 3.27 10.54 -10.99
CA TRP A 155 1.89 10.24 -10.61
C TRP A 155 1.31 11.29 -9.67
N ILE A 156 2.06 11.70 -8.65
CA ILE A 156 1.65 12.75 -7.71
C ILE A 156 1.47 14.08 -8.47
N LYS A 157 2.45 14.47 -9.30
CA LYS A 157 2.41 15.73 -10.05
C LYS A 157 1.19 15.83 -10.97
N HIS A 158 0.84 14.73 -11.63
CA HIS A 158 -0.26 14.70 -12.59
C HIS A 158 -1.55 14.11 -12.01
N LYS A 159 -1.64 13.96 -10.68
CA LYS A 159 -2.81 13.42 -9.95
C LYS A 159 -3.34 12.12 -10.57
N LYS A 160 -2.45 11.18 -10.91
CA LYS A 160 -2.81 9.91 -11.55
C LYS A 160 -3.38 8.92 -10.54
N GLY A 161 -4.42 8.20 -10.95
CA GLY A 161 -4.97 7.09 -10.18
C GLY A 161 -5.33 7.52 -8.75
N PRO A 162 -4.78 6.87 -7.70
CA PRO A 162 -5.06 7.22 -6.30
C PRO A 162 -4.91 8.71 -5.94
N PHE A 163 -4.10 9.47 -6.68
CA PHE A 163 -3.88 10.91 -6.41
C PHE A 163 -4.95 11.83 -7.01
N SER A 164 -5.96 11.31 -7.72
CA SER A 164 -7.09 12.09 -8.22
C SER A 164 -8.28 12.00 -7.24
N GLN A 165 -9.05 13.09 -7.13
CA GLN A 165 -10.22 13.12 -6.25
C GLN A 165 -11.28 12.13 -6.72
N GLU A 166 -11.49 12.04 -8.04
CA GLU A 166 -12.47 11.16 -8.65
C GLU A 166 -12.17 9.69 -8.35
N TYR A 167 -10.89 9.30 -8.35
CA TYR A 167 -10.49 7.96 -7.98
C TYR A 167 -10.87 7.64 -6.53
N ILE A 168 -10.58 8.57 -5.60
CA ILE A 168 -10.93 8.41 -4.18
C ILE A 168 -12.44 8.32 -4.02
N ASP A 169 -13.21 9.21 -4.66
CA ASP A 169 -14.66 9.25 -4.57
C ASP A 169 -15.29 7.93 -5.07
N ILE A 170 -14.82 7.41 -6.20
CA ILE A 170 -15.30 6.13 -6.76
C ILE A 170 -15.10 4.99 -5.76
N TRP A 171 -13.87 4.82 -5.27
CA TRP A 171 -13.56 3.65 -4.43
C TRP A 171 -14.11 3.79 -3.02
N TYR A 172 -14.17 5.00 -2.48
CA TYR A 172 -14.78 5.22 -1.18
C TYR A 172 -16.30 5.06 -1.23
N SER A 173 -16.98 5.56 -2.26
CA SER A 173 -18.40 5.27 -2.48
C SER A 173 -18.64 3.78 -2.61
N ARG A 174 -17.77 3.06 -3.33
CA ARG A 174 -17.89 1.62 -3.48
C ARG A 174 -17.72 0.87 -2.17
N TYR A 175 -16.76 1.27 -1.34
CA TYR A 175 -16.62 0.76 0.02
C TYR A 175 -17.91 0.98 0.83
N GLN A 176 -18.48 2.19 0.82
CA GLN A 176 -19.72 2.49 1.54
C GLN A 176 -20.93 1.68 1.06
N GLU A 177 -20.99 1.33 -0.24
CA GLU A 177 -22.03 0.43 -0.77
C GLU A 177 -21.89 -0.99 -0.26
N LEU A 178 -20.66 -1.53 -0.22
CA LEU A 178 -20.39 -2.89 0.21
C LEU A 178 -20.58 -3.04 1.72
N SER A 179 -20.12 -2.08 2.52
CA SER A 179 -20.28 -2.09 3.98
C SER A 179 -21.74 -2.01 4.42
N ARG A 180 -22.62 -1.36 3.66
CA ARG A 180 -24.07 -1.31 3.95
C ARG A 180 -24.81 -2.62 3.69
N ARG A 181 -24.20 -3.57 2.98
CA ARG A 181 -24.80 -4.87 2.64
C ARG A 181 -24.43 -5.98 3.62
N GLN A 182 -23.54 -5.68 4.57
CA GLN A 182 -23.15 -6.58 5.66
C GLN A 182 -24.03 -6.32 6.89
#